data_AF-A0A2T2XFS1-F1
#
_entry.id   AF-A0A2T2XFS1-F1
#
_cell.length_a   1.000
_cell.length_b   1.000
_cell.length_c   1.000
_cell.angle_alpha   90.00
_cell.angle_beta   90.00
_cell.angle_gamma   90.00
#
_symmetry.space_group_name_H-M   'P 1'
#
loop_
_entity.id
_entity.type
_entity.pdbx_description
1 polymer ?
#
loop_
_entity_poly.entity_id
_entity_poly.type
_entity_poly.pdbx_seq_one_letter_code
_entity_poly.pdbx_strand_id
1 'polypeptide(L)'
;MKWTTRNPKTLTTDLSGSILENIATAFPSSNEAVIAQETTAIHIWTTKDGGINWTSEVQKPSESIIQNNFNGKIQMQFTTAQTGLLILASQGNAGSTSDALLQTTDGGINWRVLQESSPGSTFENVDSVAMSPSGMGIASVNTVITGRAEILMTTDGGQSWVSQPLPLPHVSIYQMRRKTPPFRVEI
;
A
#
# COMPACT_ATOMS: atom_id res chain seq x y z
N MET A 1 19.07 -24.62 -6.73
CA MET A 1 17.67 -24.52 -7.19
C MET A 1 17.67 -24.33 -8.69
N LYS A 2 16.90 -25.12 -9.44
CA LYS A 2 16.80 -25.01 -10.90
C LYS A 2 15.37 -24.58 -11.20
N TRP A 3 15.18 -23.36 -11.70
CA TRP A 3 13.87 -22.88 -12.13
C TRP A 3 13.41 -23.72 -13.31
N THR A 4 12.35 -24.51 -13.13
CA THR A 4 11.70 -25.21 -14.24
C THR A 4 10.41 -24.48 -14.56
N THR A 5 10.37 -23.79 -15.68
CA THR A 5 9.14 -23.22 -16.24
C THR A 5 8.22 -24.35 -16.63
N ARG A 6 7.23 -24.68 -15.79
CA ARG A 6 6.03 -25.36 -16.27
C ARG A 6 5.11 -24.24 -16.70
N ASN A 7 4.76 -24.18 -17.99
CA ASN A 7 3.81 -23.19 -18.53
C ASN A 7 2.59 -23.13 -17.60
N PRO A 8 2.46 -22.09 -16.75
CA PRO A 8 1.23 -21.89 -16.02
C PRO A 8 0.15 -21.71 -17.08
N LYS A 9 -1.06 -22.23 -16.86
CA LYS A 9 -2.20 -21.80 -17.68
C LYS A 9 -2.19 -20.27 -17.63
N THR A 10 -1.96 -19.63 -18.76
CA THR A 10 -1.88 -18.18 -18.88
C THR A 10 -3.09 -17.58 -18.19
N LEU A 11 -2.86 -16.74 -17.18
CA LEU A 11 -3.86 -15.84 -16.65
C LEU A 11 -4.34 -15.03 -17.86
N THR A 12 -5.57 -15.29 -18.30
CA THR A 12 -6.13 -14.67 -19.50
C THR A 12 -6.20 -13.18 -19.25
N THR A 13 -5.51 -12.41 -20.10
CA THR A 13 -5.61 -10.96 -20.20
C THR A 13 -7.08 -10.57 -20.33
N ASP A 14 -7.60 -9.76 -19.42
CA ASP A 14 -8.81 -9.03 -19.75
C ASP A 14 -8.46 -7.94 -20.78
N LEU A 15 -9.34 -7.84 -21.77
CA LEU A 15 -9.20 -6.98 -22.92
C LEU A 15 -9.62 -5.56 -22.53
N SER A 16 -8.67 -4.66 -22.29
CA SER A 16 -9.03 -3.23 -22.21
C SER A 16 -7.98 -2.26 -22.76
N GLY A 17 -6.73 -2.66 -23.02
CA GLY A 17 -5.72 -1.72 -23.52
C GLY A 17 -5.41 -0.56 -22.56
N SER A 18 -5.92 -0.61 -21.33
CA SER A 18 -5.53 0.25 -20.21
C SER A 18 -4.30 -0.37 -19.56
N ILE A 19 -3.34 0.47 -19.21
CA ILE A 19 -2.04 0.08 -18.65
C ILE A 19 -2.20 -0.93 -17.51
N LEU A 20 -1.45 -2.02 -17.65
CA LEU A 20 -1.26 -3.09 -16.68
C LEU A 20 -0.75 -2.52 -15.32
N GLU A 21 -0.87 -3.34 -14.27
CA GLU A 21 0.09 -3.42 -13.13
C GLU A 21 -0.32 -2.94 -11.71
N ASN A 22 -1.60 -3.02 -11.31
CA ASN A 22 -1.93 -3.04 -9.88
C ASN A 22 -1.89 -4.47 -9.33
N ILE A 23 -0.68 -5.04 -9.20
CA ILE A 23 -0.48 -6.38 -8.60
C ILE A 23 0.33 -6.26 -7.31
N ALA A 24 -0.14 -6.90 -6.25
CA ALA A 24 0.64 -7.17 -5.05
C ALA A 24 0.83 -8.67 -4.88
N THR A 25 2.01 -9.06 -4.39
CA THR A 25 2.34 -10.46 -4.09
C THR A 25 2.92 -10.57 -2.70
N ALA A 26 2.61 -11.67 -2.01
CA ALA A 26 3.20 -11.98 -0.72
C ALA A 26 3.29 -13.50 -0.52
N PHE A 27 4.18 -13.90 0.39
CA PHE A 27 4.31 -15.29 0.86
C PHE A 27 3.83 -15.37 2.30
N PRO A 28 2.59 -15.84 2.58
CA PRO A 28 2.13 -16.07 3.95
C PRO A 28 3.03 -17.07 4.69
N SER A 29 3.57 -18.06 3.99
CA SER A 29 4.52 -19.03 4.51
C SER A 29 5.42 -19.57 3.38
N SER A 30 6.32 -20.52 3.69
CA SER A 30 7.35 -20.97 2.75
C SER A 30 6.83 -21.64 1.46
N ASN A 31 5.62 -22.20 1.48
CA ASN A 31 5.00 -22.89 0.34
C ASN A 31 3.71 -22.24 -0.13
N GLU A 32 3.31 -21.13 0.48
CA GLU A 32 2.08 -20.43 0.16
C GLU A 32 2.42 -19.11 -0.51
N ALA A 33 1.66 -18.72 -1.52
CA ALA A 33 1.74 -17.39 -2.08
C ALA A 33 0.34 -16.86 -2.36
N VAL A 34 0.21 -15.55 -2.24
CA VAL A 34 -1.02 -14.81 -2.54
C VAL A 34 -0.66 -13.72 -3.53
N ILE A 35 -1.48 -13.59 -4.57
CA ILE A 35 -1.42 -12.53 -5.56
C ILE A 35 -2.75 -11.80 -5.48
N ALA A 36 -2.72 -10.48 -5.32
CA ALA A 36 -3.88 -9.63 -5.51
C ALA A 36 -3.66 -8.78 -6.76
N GLN A 37 -4.68 -8.70 -7.60
CA GLN A 37 -4.76 -7.74 -8.70
C GLN A 37 -6.00 -6.88 -8.52
N GLU A 38 -5.84 -5.58 -8.64
CA GLU A 38 -6.98 -4.66 -8.65
C GLU A 38 -7.27 -4.22 -10.10
N THR A 39 -8.56 -4.21 -10.45
CA THR A 39 -9.10 -3.72 -11.73
C THR A 39 -10.38 -2.91 -11.50
N THR A 40 -11.55 -3.52 -11.70
CA THR A 40 -12.86 -3.05 -11.20
C THR A 40 -13.30 -3.86 -9.97
N ALA A 41 -12.52 -4.87 -9.61
CA ALA A 41 -12.65 -5.68 -8.40
C ALA A 41 -11.24 -6.14 -7.97
N ILE A 42 -11.15 -6.79 -6.82
CA ILE A 42 -9.89 -7.38 -6.35
C ILE A 42 -9.92 -8.87 -6.72
N HIS A 43 -9.08 -9.26 -7.67
CA HIS A 43 -8.87 -10.66 -8.00
C HIS A 43 -7.76 -11.22 -7.12
N ILE A 44 -8.03 -12.31 -6.42
CA ILE A 44 -7.07 -13.00 -5.56
C ILE A 44 -6.74 -14.35 -6.16
N TRP A 45 -5.45 -14.64 -6.27
CA TRP A 45 -4.95 -16.00 -6.52
C TRP A 45 -4.17 -16.49 -5.31
N THR A 46 -4.41 -17.74 -4.94
CA THR A 46 -3.66 -18.40 -3.86
C THR A 46 -3.06 -19.70 -4.33
N THR A 47 -1.91 -20.05 -3.78
CA THR A 47 -1.30 -21.37 -3.88
C THR A 47 -0.89 -21.84 -2.50
N LYS A 48 -0.92 -23.16 -2.30
CA LYS A 48 -0.50 -23.84 -1.06
C LYS A 48 0.69 -24.79 -1.27
N ASP A 49 1.15 -24.93 -2.51
CA ASP A 49 2.12 -25.94 -2.92
C ASP A 49 3.29 -25.37 -3.73
N GLY A 50 3.70 -24.15 -3.41
CA GLY A 50 4.83 -23.48 -4.03
C GLY A 50 4.56 -23.05 -5.48
N GLY A 51 3.30 -22.78 -5.81
CA GLY A 51 2.89 -22.32 -7.13
C GLY A 51 2.68 -23.44 -8.15
N ILE A 52 2.57 -24.70 -7.73
CA ILE A 52 2.27 -25.82 -8.62
C ILE A 52 0.79 -25.78 -9.03
N ASN A 53 -0.10 -25.53 -8.06
CA ASN A 53 -1.53 -25.33 -8.28
C ASN A 53 -1.97 -23.98 -7.72
N TRP A 54 -2.88 -23.32 -8.44
CA TRP A 54 -3.46 -22.03 -8.09
C TRP A 54 -4.98 -22.09 -8.06
N THR A 55 -5.58 -21.45 -7.06
CA THR A 55 -7.01 -21.14 -7.01
C THR A 55 -7.21 -19.64 -7.19
N SER A 56 -8.36 -19.23 -7.73
CA SER A 56 -8.67 -17.82 -7.98
C SER A 56 -10.08 -17.46 -7.54
N GLU A 57 -10.23 -16.34 -6.84
CA GLU A 57 -11.53 -15.79 -6.42
C GLU A 57 -11.57 -14.27 -6.61
N VAL A 58 -12.78 -13.73 -6.78
CA VAL A 58 -13.00 -12.28 -6.85
C VAL A 58 -13.53 -11.80 -5.51
N GLN A 59 -12.79 -10.92 -4.84
CA GLN A 59 -13.16 -10.31 -3.58
C GLN A 59 -13.95 -9.02 -3.83
N LYS A 60 -15.04 -8.87 -3.07
CA LYS A 60 -15.94 -7.71 -3.07
C LYS A 60 -16.16 -7.24 -1.63
N PRO A 61 -15.13 -6.66 -1.00
CA PRO A 61 -15.09 -6.45 0.44
C PRO A 61 -16.07 -5.36 0.92
N SER A 62 -16.43 -4.40 0.06
CA SER A 62 -17.52 -3.44 0.27
C SER A 62 -17.95 -2.79 -1.06
N GLU A 63 -19.16 -2.19 -1.13
CA GLU A 63 -19.62 -1.45 -2.30
C GLU A 63 -18.81 -0.18 -2.57
N SER A 64 -18.30 0.48 -1.52
CA SER A 64 -17.46 1.67 -1.62
C SER A 64 -16.13 1.38 -2.33
N ILE A 65 -15.50 0.24 -2.03
CA ILE A 65 -14.25 -0.20 -2.68
C ILE A 65 -14.48 -0.48 -4.17
N ILE A 66 -15.63 -1.03 -4.56
CA ILE A 66 -15.91 -1.38 -5.96
C ILE A 66 -16.11 -0.13 -6.85
N GLN A 67 -16.57 0.97 -6.26
CA GLN A 67 -16.79 2.24 -6.98
C GLN A 67 -15.55 3.14 -7.02
N ASN A 68 -14.57 2.86 -6.16
CA ASN A 68 -13.33 3.62 -6.09
C ASN A 68 -12.38 3.15 -7.20
N ASN A 69 -11.83 4.11 -7.94
CA ASN A 69 -10.76 3.83 -8.89
C ASN A 69 -9.41 3.93 -8.17
N PHE A 70 -8.87 2.80 -7.71
CA PHE A 70 -7.56 2.75 -7.04
C PHE A 70 -6.44 2.76 -8.09
N ASN A 71 -6.36 3.83 -8.88
CA ASN A 71 -5.34 4.05 -9.90
C ASN A 71 -3.93 4.36 -9.32
N GLY A 72 -3.69 4.00 -8.07
CA GLY A 72 -2.44 4.25 -7.37
C GLY A 72 -1.73 2.97 -6.98
N LYS A 73 -1.49 2.79 -5.68
CA LYS A 73 -0.58 1.77 -5.17
C LYS A 73 -1.37 0.59 -4.60
N ILE A 74 -0.93 -0.62 -4.91
CA ILE A 74 -1.34 -1.83 -4.19
C ILE A 74 -0.13 -2.43 -3.49
N GLN A 75 -0.29 -2.78 -2.20
CA GLN A 75 0.78 -3.44 -1.44
C GLN A 75 0.20 -4.50 -0.53
N MET A 76 0.89 -5.62 -0.40
CA MET A 76 0.46 -6.73 0.45
C MET A 76 1.57 -7.13 1.41
N GLN A 77 1.20 -7.44 2.64
CA GLN A 77 2.12 -8.02 3.63
C GLN A 77 1.39 -9.07 4.48
N PHE A 78 2.12 -10.07 4.95
CA PHE A 78 1.63 -11.04 5.93
C PHE A 78 2.49 -10.94 7.19
N THR A 79 1.82 -10.83 8.34
CA THR A 79 2.49 -10.82 9.65
C THR A 79 2.52 -12.23 10.26
N THR A 80 1.61 -13.10 9.85
CA THR A 80 1.61 -14.54 10.11
C THR A 80 1.13 -15.27 8.85
N ALA A 81 1.19 -16.60 8.84
CA ALA A 81 0.65 -17.38 7.71
C ALA A 81 -0.88 -17.21 7.52
N GLN A 82 -1.58 -16.70 8.53
CA GLN A 82 -3.03 -16.51 8.51
C GLN A 82 -3.40 -15.04 8.38
N THR A 83 -2.61 -14.14 8.96
CA THR A 83 -2.93 -12.72 9.06
C THR A 83 -2.11 -11.91 8.09
N GLY A 84 -2.80 -11.17 7.23
CA GLY A 84 -2.19 -10.29 6.24
C GLY A 84 -3.01 -9.03 6.01
N LEU A 85 -2.38 -8.07 5.36
CA LEU A 85 -2.94 -6.78 4.99
C LEU A 85 -2.72 -6.50 3.52
N LEU A 86 -3.70 -5.83 2.93
CA LEU A 86 -3.69 -5.35 1.55
C LEU A 86 -4.05 -3.87 1.59
N ILE A 87 -3.17 -3.05 1.05
CA ILE A 87 -3.35 -1.61 0.90
C ILE A 87 -3.78 -1.36 -0.52
N LEU A 88 -4.84 -0.57 -0.69
CA LEU A 88 -5.25 0.01 -1.96
C LEU A 88 -5.18 1.52 -1.77
N ALA A 89 -4.39 2.21 -2.59
CA ALA A 89 -4.26 3.66 -2.53
C ALA A 89 -4.55 4.25 -3.91
N SER A 90 -5.20 5.41 -3.94
CA SER A 90 -5.45 6.15 -5.18
C SER A 90 -4.41 7.25 -5.38
N GLN A 91 -4.11 7.61 -6.63
CA GLN A 91 -3.35 8.83 -6.91
C GLN A 91 -4.30 10.01 -6.78
N GLY A 92 -4.29 10.65 -5.62
CA GLY A 92 -5.11 11.83 -5.35
C GLY A 92 -4.75 12.99 -6.27
N ASN A 93 -5.69 13.43 -7.10
CA ASN A 93 -5.67 14.78 -7.66
C ASN A 93 -6.60 15.65 -6.80
N ALA A 94 -6.10 16.81 -6.35
CA ALA A 94 -6.88 17.85 -5.67
C ALA A 94 -7.51 17.49 -4.30
N GLY A 95 -6.82 16.71 -3.46
CA GLY A 95 -7.11 16.63 -2.02
C GLY A 95 -8.20 15.63 -1.60
N SER A 96 -8.56 14.69 -2.46
CA SER A 96 -9.37 13.53 -2.11
C SER A 96 -8.67 12.27 -2.58
N THR A 97 -8.27 11.39 -1.66
CA THR A 97 -7.82 10.04 -1.97
C THR A 97 -8.87 9.04 -1.51
N SER A 98 -9.12 8.03 -2.33
CA SER A 98 -9.75 6.78 -1.93
C SER A 98 -8.62 5.80 -1.59
N ASP A 99 -8.37 5.60 -0.30
CA ASP A 99 -7.41 4.64 0.22
C ASP A 99 -8.14 3.64 1.11
N ALA A 100 -7.68 2.40 1.11
CA ALA A 100 -8.26 1.34 1.91
C ALA A 100 -7.19 0.41 2.45
N LEU A 101 -7.41 -0.05 3.67
CA LEU A 101 -6.67 -1.11 4.31
C LEU A 101 -7.61 -2.29 4.48
N LEU A 102 -7.27 -3.42 3.87
CA LEU A 102 -8.00 -4.66 4.00
C LEU A 102 -7.17 -5.65 4.83
N GLN A 103 -7.86 -6.55 5.52
CA GLN A 103 -7.26 -7.59 6.35
C GLN A 103 -7.80 -8.96 5.96
N THR A 104 -6.89 -9.93 5.95
CA THR A 104 -7.22 -11.36 5.97
C THR A 104 -6.82 -11.96 7.31
N THR A 105 -7.57 -13.00 7.73
CA THR A 105 -7.23 -13.83 8.90
C THR A 105 -7.23 -15.31 8.56
N ASP A 106 -7.32 -15.66 7.27
CA ASP A 106 -7.40 -17.02 6.75
C ASP A 106 -6.36 -17.29 5.64
N GLY A 107 -5.25 -16.55 5.65
CA GLY A 107 -4.14 -16.76 4.73
C GLY A 107 -4.39 -16.21 3.33
N GLY A 108 -5.23 -15.17 3.23
CA GLY A 108 -5.53 -14.46 1.98
C GLY A 108 -6.69 -15.05 1.19
N ILE A 109 -7.49 -15.95 1.77
CA ILE A 109 -8.66 -16.52 1.12
C ILE A 109 -9.78 -15.48 1.10
N ASN A 110 -10.07 -14.87 2.25
CA ASN A 110 -11.03 -13.78 2.37
C ASN A 110 -10.37 -12.51 2.90
N TRP A 111 -10.84 -11.37 2.38
CA TRP A 111 -10.38 -10.05 2.77
C TRP A 111 -11.55 -9.19 3.22
N ARG A 112 -11.44 -8.58 4.39
CA ARG A 112 -12.41 -7.61 4.91
C ARG A 112 -11.80 -6.22 4.95
N VAL A 113 -12.62 -5.20 4.76
CA VAL A 113 -12.20 -3.82 4.99
C VAL A 113 -11.89 -3.62 6.47
N LEU A 114 -10.70 -3.07 6.75
CA LEU A 114 -10.27 -2.69 8.09
C LEU A 114 -10.32 -1.17 8.27
N GLN A 115 -9.90 -0.41 7.26
CA GLN A 115 -10.01 1.06 7.18
C GLN A 115 -10.34 1.49 5.75
N GLU A 116 -11.08 2.58 5.61
CA GLU A 116 -11.29 3.31 4.36
C GLU A 116 -11.08 4.80 4.65
N SER A 117 -10.44 5.49 3.71
CA SER A 117 -10.34 6.94 3.77
C SER A 117 -11.72 7.56 3.59
N SER A 118 -11.93 8.67 4.28
CA SER A 118 -13.05 9.58 4.05
C SER A 118 -12.54 11.01 4.23
N PRO A 119 -13.23 12.03 3.68
CA PRO A 119 -12.78 13.41 3.80
C PRO A 119 -12.50 13.80 5.27
N GLY A 120 -11.24 14.14 5.57
CA GLY A 120 -10.81 14.52 6.92
C GLY A 120 -10.49 13.34 7.86
N SER A 121 -10.48 12.10 7.36
CA SER A 121 -10.02 10.94 8.11
C SER A 121 -8.51 10.96 8.31
N THR A 122 -8.02 10.31 9.36
CA THR A 122 -6.58 10.18 9.61
C THR A 122 -5.89 9.27 8.61
N PHE A 123 -6.61 8.31 8.01
CA PHE A 123 -6.08 7.31 7.09
C PHE A 123 -6.34 7.72 5.64
N GLU A 124 -5.60 8.73 5.19
CA GLU A 124 -5.66 9.26 3.81
C GLU A 124 -4.25 9.55 3.28
N ASN A 125 -4.09 9.56 1.97
CA ASN A 125 -2.81 9.72 1.26
C ASN A 125 -1.73 8.73 1.74
N VAL A 126 -2.10 7.46 1.91
CA VAL A 126 -1.22 6.41 2.42
C VAL A 126 -0.25 5.94 1.34
N ASP A 127 1.06 6.12 1.59
CA ASP A 127 2.10 5.64 0.67
C ASP A 127 2.59 4.23 1.02
N SER A 128 2.70 3.90 2.31
CA SER A 128 3.12 2.56 2.73
C SER A 128 2.64 2.25 4.14
N VAL A 129 2.43 0.97 4.43
CA VAL A 129 2.13 0.47 5.78
C VAL A 129 3.06 -0.70 6.08
N ALA A 130 3.61 -0.74 7.29
CA ALA A 130 4.33 -1.88 7.83
C ALA A 130 3.71 -2.30 9.16
N MET A 131 3.48 -3.59 9.34
CA MET A 131 2.84 -4.14 10.53
C MET A 131 3.66 -5.28 11.12
N SER A 132 3.64 -5.36 12.43
CA SER A 132 4.24 -6.44 13.21
C SER A 132 3.19 -7.51 13.56
N PRO A 133 3.61 -8.75 13.89
CA PRO A 133 2.70 -9.79 14.36
C PRO A 133 1.94 -9.43 15.64
N SER A 134 2.46 -8.52 16.47
CA SER A 134 1.81 -8.07 17.71
C SER A 134 0.74 -6.99 17.50
N GLY A 135 0.46 -6.60 16.25
CA GLY A 135 -0.55 -5.59 15.93
C GLY A 135 -0.06 -4.14 16.01
N MET A 136 1.22 -3.92 16.30
CA MET A 136 1.83 -2.60 16.12
C MET A 136 2.14 -2.35 14.65
N GLY A 137 1.99 -1.12 14.19
CA GLY A 137 2.51 -0.74 12.89
C GLY A 137 2.54 0.74 12.63
N ILE A 138 3.08 1.06 11.46
CA ILE A 138 3.39 2.41 11.02
C ILE A 138 2.90 2.55 9.58
N ALA A 139 2.23 3.67 9.30
CA ALA A 139 1.91 4.09 7.94
C ALA A 139 2.63 5.39 7.63
N SER A 140 3.16 5.53 6.42
CA SER A 140 3.63 6.83 5.91
C SER A 140 2.50 7.49 5.14
N VAL A 141 2.16 8.72 5.50
CA VAL A 141 1.14 9.52 4.80
C VAL A 141 1.72 10.83 4.31
N ASN A 142 1.24 11.28 3.15
CA ASN A 142 1.61 12.56 2.58
C ASN A 142 0.44 13.53 2.66
N THR A 143 0.50 14.51 3.56
CA THR A 143 -0.58 15.49 3.69
C THR A 143 -0.27 16.71 2.83
N VAL A 144 -1.10 16.90 1.80
CA VAL A 144 -1.09 18.11 0.95
C VAL A 144 -1.42 19.35 1.77
N ILE A 145 -2.19 19.20 2.87
CA ILE A 145 -2.66 20.31 3.70
C ILE A 145 -1.54 20.88 4.57
N THR A 146 -0.73 20.03 5.22
CA THR A 146 0.38 20.51 6.07
C THR A 146 1.70 20.66 5.31
N GLY A 147 1.80 20.07 4.11
CA GLY A 147 3.02 20.06 3.29
C GLY A 147 4.17 19.28 3.95
N ARG A 148 3.84 18.37 4.88
CA ARG A 148 4.81 17.56 5.63
C ARG A 148 4.50 16.08 5.47
N ALA A 149 5.54 15.27 5.48
CA ALA A 149 5.39 13.84 5.68
C ALA A 149 5.06 13.59 7.16
N GLU A 150 4.00 12.82 7.40
CA GLU A 150 3.62 12.36 8.72
C GLU A 150 3.69 10.83 8.75
N ILE A 151 3.84 10.28 9.96
CA ILE A 151 3.62 8.86 10.18
C ILE A 151 2.33 8.69 10.97
N LEU A 152 1.57 7.67 10.63
CA LEU A 152 0.51 7.17 11.48
C LEU A 152 1.04 5.97 12.26
N MET A 153 0.66 5.85 13.52
CA MET A 153 0.97 4.69 14.34
C MET A 153 -0.30 3.98 14.77
N THR A 154 -0.25 2.65 14.79
CA THR A 154 -1.29 1.79 15.36
C THR A 154 -0.70 0.84 16.37
N THR A 155 -1.51 0.42 17.34
CA THR A 155 -1.18 -0.63 18.31
C THR A 155 -2.25 -1.72 18.37
N ASP A 156 -3.30 -1.63 17.55
CA ASP A 156 -4.49 -2.47 17.60
C ASP A 156 -4.73 -3.25 16.29
N GLY A 157 -3.67 -3.48 15.52
CA GLY A 157 -3.74 -4.22 14.27
C GLY A 157 -4.17 -3.36 13.08
N GLY A 158 -4.17 -2.03 13.19
CA GLY A 158 -4.59 -1.10 12.14
C GLY A 158 -6.09 -0.76 12.18
N GLN A 159 -6.78 -1.05 13.28
CA GLN A 159 -8.18 -0.65 13.50
C GLN A 159 -8.30 0.84 13.83
N SER A 160 -7.27 1.42 14.45
CA SER A 160 -7.15 2.85 14.63
C SER A 160 -5.72 3.32 14.42
N TRP A 161 -5.60 4.56 13.96
CA TRP A 161 -4.34 5.18 13.58
C TRP A 161 -4.24 6.57 14.21
N VAL A 162 -3.07 6.88 14.78
CA VAL A 162 -2.78 8.18 15.39
C VAL A 162 -1.65 8.84 14.62
N SER A 163 -1.87 10.08 14.14
CA SER A 163 -0.80 10.84 13.49
C SER A 163 0.27 11.25 14.50
N GLN A 164 1.51 11.07 14.09
CA GLN A 164 2.69 11.52 14.80
C GLN A 164 3.60 12.27 13.81
N PRO A 165 3.96 13.54 14.10
CA PRO A 165 4.90 14.26 13.27
C PRO A 165 6.27 13.59 13.38
N LEU A 166 6.96 13.45 12.24
CA LEU A 166 8.36 13.04 12.27
C LEU A 166 9.18 14.15 12.96
N PRO A 167 10.05 13.81 13.91
CA PRO A 167 10.99 14.79 14.44
C PRO A 167 11.84 15.27 13.26
N LEU A 168 11.83 16.58 13.01
CA LEU A 168 12.72 17.14 12.01
C LEU A 168 14.15 16.79 12.42
N PRO A 169 14.99 16.26 11.51
CA PRO A 169 16.40 16.10 11.82
C PRO A 169 16.90 17.47 12.29
N HIS A 170 17.66 17.51 13.38
CA HIS A 170 18.32 18.74 13.81
C HIS A 170 19.24 19.18 12.67
N VAL A 171 18.75 20.05 11.80
CA VAL A 171 19.56 20.67 10.76
C VAL A 171 20.47 21.62 11.51
N SER A 172 21.70 21.17 11.79
CA SER A 172 22.78 22.11 12.02
C SER A 172 22.90 22.90 10.72
N ILE A 173 22.26 24.06 10.66
CA ILE A 173 22.51 25.05 9.63
C ILE A 173 23.99 25.40 9.77
N TYR A 174 24.84 24.69 9.02
CA TYR A 174 26.08 25.29 8.58
C TYR A 174 25.64 26.50 7.78
N GLN A 175 25.72 27.67 8.42
CA GLN A 175 25.54 28.96 7.79
C GLN A 175 26.43 28.94 6.54
N MET A 176 25.84 28.65 5.37
CA MET A 176 26.43 29.04 4.11
C MET A 176 26.45 30.56 4.15
N ARG A 177 27.51 31.13 4.71
CA ARG A 177 27.81 32.55 4.59
C ARG A 177 27.82 32.80 3.09
N ARG A 178 26.77 33.43 2.59
CA ARG A 178 26.79 34.01 1.24
C ARG A 178 27.98 34.96 1.25
N LYS A 179 29.10 34.55 0.65
CA LYS A 179 30.13 35.51 0.26
C LYS A 179 29.47 36.32 -0.86
N THR A 180 28.91 37.46 -0.50
CA THR A 180 28.56 38.49 -1.49
C THR A 180 29.85 38.80 -2.24
N PRO A 181 29.94 38.59 -3.56
CA PRO A 181 31.09 39.06 -4.31
C PRO A 181 31.09 40.60 -4.25
N PRO A 182 32.25 41.26 -4.13
CA PRO A 182 32.27 42.71 -4.15
C PRO A 182 31.93 43.18 -5.56
N PHE A 183 30.77 43.82 -5.72
CA PHE A 183 30.48 44.61 -6.90
C PHE A 183 31.35 45.89 -6.84
N ARG A 184 32.25 46.08 -7.81
CA ARG A 184 32.85 47.38 -8.10
C ARG A 184 32.20 47.90 -9.39
N VAL A 185 31.44 48.98 -9.28
CA VAL A 185 31.05 49.80 -10.42
C VAL A 185 32.11 50.90 -10.51
N GLU A 186 32.88 50.92 -11.59
CA GLU A 186 33.65 52.10 -11.96
C GLU A 186 32.79 52.93 -12.91
N ILE A 187 32.75 54.24 -12.66
CA ILE A 187 32.06 55.27 -13.45
C ILE A 187 33.08 55.89 -14.41
#